data_AF-A0AAD6SD83-F1
#
_entry.id   AF-A0AAD6SD83-F1
#
_cell.length_a   1.000
_cell.length_b   1.000
_cell.length_c   1.000
_cell.angle_alpha   90.00
_cell.angle_beta   90.00
_cell.angle_gamma   90.00
#
_symmetry.space_group_name_H-M   'P 1'
#
loop_
_entity.id
_entity.type
_entity.pdbx_description
1 polymer ?
#
loop_
_entity_poly.entity_id
_entity_poly.type
_entity_poly.pdbx_seq_one_letter_code
_entity_poly.pdbx_strand_id
1 'polypeptide(L)'
;MDPFYDLDAAAIALEQLSIERRERSKQFKDALPHLADIEAGSYSVVESGAARKNWKLCIQEEDEEVATEIVFTLQGVLSKANLVPKQIRDCRPNNIIKLSQYAELSGLGTKLFEDGMANTSIIHDNFAQHFGGGTPVFPWIPATGPTGTIFSANNRLFTLKIDSPTEQSTEFEPGVDPVGMLERLKTRDLFHGPENIVKYFKMSVDDDSGEIKYLPTVPGTFKVGDLVEMQGSFVAIMTTQNQIKVTTRLHALTALDNSLTKAADKGRAAFQAKVVLNQKQVRRKIGYFYEDSEEGQASKKQHTGDDKRMQYH
;
A
#
# COMPACT_ATOMS: atom_id res chain seq x y z
N MET A 1 1.99 14.02 -0.92
CA MET A 1 1.38 14.08 -2.26
C MET A 1 2.04 15.17 -3.06
N ASP A 2 2.16 15.01 -4.37
CA ASP A 2 2.83 16.00 -5.22
C ASP A 2 1.83 17.02 -5.83
N PRO A 3 2.32 18.14 -6.40
CA PRO A 3 1.46 19.22 -6.89
C PRO A 3 0.58 18.88 -8.11
N PHE A 4 0.83 17.77 -8.80
CA PHE A 4 0.03 17.37 -9.97
C PHE A 4 -1.16 16.50 -9.58
N TYR A 5 -1.22 16.07 -8.32
CA TYR A 5 -2.30 15.24 -7.80
C TYR A 5 -3.42 16.12 -7.23
N ASP A 6 -4.62 16.00 -7.78
CA ASP A 6 -5.80 16.76 -7.36
C ASP A 6 -6.38 16.16 -6.07
N LEU A 7 -6.08 16.80 -4.94
CA LEU A 7 -6.50 16.34 -3.61
C LEU A 7 -8.01 16.49 -3.41
N ASP A 8 -8.62 17.54 -3.94
CA ASP A 8 -10.05 17.81 -3.75
C ASP A 8 -10.89 16.80 -4.56
N ALA A 9 -10.50 16.56 -5.82
CA ALA A 9 -11.13 15.52 -6.63
C ALA A 9 -10.93 14.13 -6.02
N ALA A 10 -9.76 13.85 -5.43
CA ALA A 10 -9.50 12.60 -4.74
C ALA A 10 -10.35 12.40 -3.49
N ALA A 11 -10.56 13.45 -2.69
CA ALA A 11 -11.41 13.37 -1.50
C ALA A 11 -12.87 13.09 -1.86
N ILE A 12 -13.39 13.77 -2.89
CA ILE A 12 -14.76 13.55 -3.40
C ILE A 12 -14.92 12.12 -3.93
N ALA A 13 -14.00 11.68 -4.80
CA ALA A 13 -14.03 10.34 -5.37
C ALA A 13 -13.91 9.26 -4.30
N LEU A 14 -13.04 9.48 -3.30
CA LEU A 14 -12.87 8.55 -2.18
C LEU A 14 -14.15 8.43 -1.36
N GLU A 15 -14.76 9.53 -0.93
CA GLU A 15 -15.98 9.48 -0.10
C GLU A 15 -17.12 8.78 -0.84
N GLN A 16 -17.36 9.14 -2.11
CA GLN A 16 -18.39 8.51 -2.93
C GLN A 16 -18.15 6.99 -3.06
N LEU A 17 -16.93 6.61 -3.42
CA LEU A 17 -16.57 5.20 -3.61
C LEU A 17 -16.71 4.43 -2.29
N SER A 18 -16.29 5.01 -1.18
CA SER A 18 -16.37 4.38 0.14
C SER A 18 -17.83 4.14 0.56
N ILE A 19 -18.72 5.12 0.33
CA ILE A 19 -20.16 4.97 0.58
C ILE A 19 -20.76 3.87 -0.30
N GLU A 20 -20.51 3.90 -1.61
CA GLU A 20 -21.02 2.90 -2.55
C GLU A 20 -20.56 1.48 -2.19
N ARG A 21 -19.29 1.33 -1.78
CA ARG A 21 -18.72 0.04 -1.36
C ARG A 21 -19.36 -0.45 -0.07
N ARG A 22 -19.49 0.42 0.93
CA ARG A 22 -20.13 0.10 2.22
C ARG A 22 -21.59 -0.30 2.06
N GLU A 23 -22.35 0.38 1.20
CA GLU A 23 -23.75 0.00 0.97
C GLU A 23 -23.88 -1.30 0.18
N ARG A 24 -22.95 -1.55 -0.76
CA ARG A 24 -22.94 -2.79 -1.51
C ARG A 24 -22.53 -3.98 -0.66
N SER A 25 -21.56 -3.84 0.25
CA SER A 25 -21.12 -4.94 1.10
C SER A 25 -22.27 -5.48 1.96
N LYS A 26 -23.17 -4.60 2.44
CA LYS A 26 -24.38 -4.99 3.19
C LYS A 26 -25.34 -5.93 2.42
N GLN A 27 -25.21 -6.02 1.10
CA GLN A 27 -26.04 -6.91 0.28
C GLN A 27 -25.56 -8.36 0.29
N PHE A 28 -24.33 -8.61 0.74
CA PHE A 28 -23.74 -9.95 0.80
C PHE A 28 -23.63 -10.41 2.25
N LYS A 29 -24.13 -11.61 2.54
CA LYS A 29 -24.12 -12.19 3.89
C LYS A 29 -22.70 -12.34 4.45
N ASP A 30 -21.76 -12.72 3.59
CA ASP A 30 -20.37 -13.01 3.98
C ASP A 30 -19.43 -11.82 3.73
N ALA A 31 -19.98 -10.60 3.63
CA ALA A 31 -19.16 -9.42 3.43
C ALA A 31 -18.38 -9.05 4.70
N LEU A 32 -17.14 -8.64 4.49
CA LEU A 32 -16.33 -8.07 5.55
C LEU A 32 -16.90 -6.73 6.03
N PRO A 33 -16.96 -6.47 7.35
CA PRO A 33 -17.43 -5.19 7.88
C PRO A 33 -16.50 -4.06 7.43
N HIS A 34 -17.08 -2.88 7.21
CA HIS A 34 -16.29 -1.67 7.06
C HIS A 34 -15.79 -1.21 8.45
N LEU A 35 -14.58 -0.66 8.55
CA LEU A 35 -13.99 -0.26 9.84
C LEU A 35 -14.88 0.72 10.62
N ALA A 36 -15.58 1.62 9.91
CA ALA A 36 -16.54 2.56 10.50
C ALA A 36 -17.82 1.91 11.07
N ASP A 37 -18.08 0.63 10.76
CA ASP A 37 -19.26 -0.13 11.22
C ASP A 37 -18.94 -1.08 12.38
N ILE A 38 -17.69 -1.11 12.83
CA ILE A 38 -17.25 -2.00 13.91
C ILE A 38 -17.72 -1.46 15.28
N GLU A 39 -18.89 -1.92 15.74
CA GLU A 39 -19.46 -1.77 17.09
C GLU A 39 -18.68 -2.49 18.24
N ALA A 40 -17.97 -1.75 19.09
CA ALA A 40 -17.12 -2.25 20.17
C ALA A 40 -17.63 -3.41 21.07
N GLY A 41 -18.95 -3.61 21.20
CA GLY A 41 -19.56 -4.57 22.13
C GLY A 41 -19.75 -6.00 21.60
N SER A 42 -19.55 -6.26 20.31
CA SER A 42 -19.82 -7.56 19.69
C SER A 42 -18.58 -8.46 19.53
N TYR A 43 -17.45 -8.07 20.13
CA TYR A 43 -16.16 -8.74 19.94
C TYR A 43 -15.57 -9.26 21.23
N SER A 44 -14.71 -10.27 21.08
CA SER A 44 -13.83 -10.73 22.12
C SER A 44 -12.37 -10.62 21.68
N VAL A 45 -11.49 -10.46 22.65
CA VAL A 45 -10.05 -10.55 22.45
C VAL A 45 -9.63 -11.96 22.83
N VAL A 46 -9.12 -12.72 21.86
CA VAL A 46 -8.76 -14.13 22.02
C VAL A 46 -7.25 -14.28 21.96
N GLU A 47 -6.68 -14.97 22.94
CA GLU A 47 -5.26 -15.34 22.96
C GLU A 47 -4.96 -16.41 21.90
N SER A 48 -3.87 -16.23 21.16
CA SER A 48 -3.39 -17.12 20.11
C SER A 48 -1.85 -17.18 20.10
N GLY A 49 -1.29 -18.13 19.36
CA GLY A 49 0.16 -18.36 19.24
C GLY A 49 0.73 -19.36 20.26
N ALA A 50 1.79 -20.07 19.87
CA ALA A 50 2.37 -21.14 20.69
C ALA A 50 3.37 -20.59 21.73
N ALA A 51 4.57 -20.17 21.30
CA ALA A 51 5.61 -19.71 22.21
C ALA A 51 5.52 -18.22 22.55
N ARG A 52 5.08 -17.39 21.61
CA ARG A 52 4.80 -15.97 21.82
C ARG A 52 3.31 -15.72 21.64
N LYS A 53 2.68 -15.36 22.76
CA LYS A 53 1.29 -14.96 22.81
C LYS A 53 1.06 -13.74 21.92
N ASN A 54 0.04 -13.82 21.10
CA ASN A 54 -0.59 -12.70 20.43
C ASN A 54 -2.10 -12.75 20.73
N TRP A 55 -2.77 -11.63 20.61
CA TRP A 55 -4.20 -11.55 20.88
C TRP A 55 -4.89 -10.96 19.66
N LYS A 56 -5.94 -11.62 19.19
CA LYS A 56 -6.69 -11.21 17.99
C LYS A 56 -8.06 -10.71 18.40
N LEU A 57 -8.58 -9.75 17.65
CA LEU A 57 -9.97 -9.35 17.75
C LEU A 57 -10.82 -10.37 16.98
N CYS A 58 -11.72 -11.05 17.68
CA CYS A 58 -12.53 -12.11 17.11
C CYS A 58 -14.02 -11.91 17.40
N ILE A 59 -14.85 -12.45 16.51
CA ILE A 59 -16.27 -12.65 16.73
C ILE A 59 -16.52 -14.13 17.06
N GLN A 60 -17.41 -14.39 18.00
CA GLN A 60 -17.89 -15.73 18.28
C GLN A 60 -19.33 -15.81 17.83
N GLU A 61 -19.59 -16.59 16.78
CA GLU A 61 -20.95 -16.87 16.33
C GLU A 61 -21.59 -17.90 17.27
N GLU A 62 -22.90 -17.77 17.54
CA GLU A 62 -23.61 -18.61 18.52
C GLU A 62 -23.53 -20.12 18.18
N ASP A 63 -23.39 -20.44 16.89
CA ASP A 63 -23.37 -21.81 16.36
C ASP A 63 -21.94 -22.37 16.10
N GLU A 64 -20.89 -21.57 16.31
CA GLU A 64 -19.50 -21.99 16.06
C GLU A 64 -18.69 -22.16 17.37
N GLU A 65 -18.07 -23.34 17.53
CA GLU A 65 -17.16 -23.60 18.66
C GLU A 65 -15.85 -22.78 18.57
N VAL A 66 -15.55 -22.24 17.39
CA VAL A 66 -14.29 -21.53 17.11
C VAL A 66 -14.58 -20.06 16.86
N ALA A 67 -13.89 -19.19 17.58
CA ALA A 67 -13.95 -17.75 17.34
C ALA A 67 -13.23 -17.39 16.02
N THR A 68 -13.87 -16.56 15.21
CA THR A 68 -13.36 -16.15 13.90
C THR A 68 -12.71 -14.77 13.98
N GLU A 69 -11.51 -14.64 13.42
CA GLU A 69 -10.76 -13.37 13.37
C GLU A 69 -11.52 -12.33 12.54
N ILE A 70 -11.72 -11.13 13.09
CA ILE A 70 -12.41 -10.05 12.39
C ILE A 70 -11.45 -9.42 11.39
N VAL A 71 -11.79 -9.56 10.11
CA VAL A 71 -11.13 -8.85 9.01
C VAL A 71 -12.05 -7.74 8.54
N PHE A 72 -11.57 -6.51 8.56
CA PHE A 72 -12.33 -5.32 8.16
C PHE A 72 -11.85 -4.78 6.82
N THR A 73 -12.68 -3.95 6.20
CA THR A 73 -12.33 -3.13 5.03
C THR A 73 -12.18 -1.66 5.39
N LEU A 74 -11.24 -0.98 4.73
CA LEU A 74 -11.09 0.47 4.80
C LEU A 74 -10.61 0.99 3.44
N GLN A 75 -11.36 1.91 2.84
CA GLN A 75 -10.93 2.60 1.62
C GLN A 75 -10.10 3.84 1.96
N GLY A 76 -9.16 4.17 1.10
CA GLY A 76 -8.34 5.37 1.25
C GLY A 76 -7.44 5.60 0.05
N VAL A 77 -6.74 6.73 0.05
CA VAL A 77 -5.69 6.98 -0.93
C VAL A 77 -4.37 6.41 -0.41
N LEU A 78 -3.70 5.60 -1.22
CA LEU A 78 -2.42 5.02 -0.86
C LEU A 78 -1.36 6.14 -0.72
N SER A 79 -0.96 6.46 0.50
CA SER A 79 -0.01 7.56 0.78
C SER A 79 1.43 7.07 0.78
N LYS A 80 1.64 5.81 1.19
CA LYS A 80 2.95 5.16 1.25
C LYS A 80 2.78 3.65 1.26
N ALA A 81 3.70 2.93 0.61
CA ALA A 81 3.67 1.48 0.60
C ALA A 81 5.06 0.88 0.40
N ASN A 82 5.28 -0.29 1.00
CA ASN A 82 6.38 -1.20 0.70
C ASN A 82 5.80 -2.59 0.51
N LEU A 83 5.29 -2.87 -0.69
CA LEU A 83 4.59 -4.13 -1.00
C LEU A 83 5.53 -5.19 -1.60
N VAL A 84 6.62 -4.73 -2.22
CA VAL A 84 7.76 -5.54 -2.66
C VAL A 84 8.98 -5.01 -1.92
N PRO A 85 9.60 -5.78 -1.02
CA PRO A 85 10.70 -5.28 -0.20
C PRO A 85 11.92 -4.95 -1.07
N LYS A 86 12.12 -3.68 -1.39
CA LYS A 86 13.26 -3.23 -2.23
C LYS A 86 14.60 -3.25 -1.48
N GLN A 87 14.54 -3.30 -0.14
CA GLN A 87 15.68 -3.12 0.77
C GLN A 87 16.33 -4.45 1.20
N ILE A 88 15.96 -5.57 0.59
CA ILE A 88 16.42 -6.91 0.99
C ILE A 88 17.96 -6.99 1.01
N ARG A 89 18.63 -6.33 0.06
CA ARG A 89 20.10 -6.34 -0.07
C ARG A 89 20.81 -5.69 1.12
N ASP A 90 20.16 -4.74 1.77
CA ASP A 90 20.73 -3.97 2.90
C ASP A 90 20.28 -4.53 4.26
N CYS A 91 19.44 -5.56 4.27
CA CYS A 91 18.95 -6.18 5.50
C CYS A 91 20.04 -7.04 6.15
N ARG A 92 20.54 -6.55 7.29
CA ARG A 92 21.39 -7.34 8.18
C ARG A 92 20.65 -8.61 8.65
N PRO A 93 21.34 -9.74 8.89
CA PRO A 93 20.71 -10.98 9.34
C PRO A 93 19.76 -10.82 10.53
N ASN A 94 20.16 -10.02 11.53
CA ASN A 94 19.35 -9.77 12.73
C ASN A 94 18.07 -8.95 12.49
N ASN A 95 17.89 -8.37 11.30
CA ASN A 95 16.74 -7.56 10.92
C ASN A 95 15.81 -8.26 9.93
N ILE A 96 16.12 -9.48 9.46
CA ILE A 96 15.28 -10.21 8.51
C ILE A 96 13.86 -10.41 9.08
N ILE A 97 13.74 -10.72 10.38
CA ILE A 97 12.44 -10.87 11.07
C ILE A 97 11.60 -9.58 11.09
N LYS A 98 12.23 -8.42 10.87
CA LYS A 98 11.55 -7.12 10.82
C LYS A 98 11.07 -6.77 9.42
N LEU A 99 11.38 -7.59 8.41
CA LEU A 99 10.88 -7.39 7.06
C LEU A 99 9.36 -7.57 7.05
N SER A 100 8.68 -6.57 6.52
CA SER A 100 7.24 -6.53 6.43
C SER A 100 6.78 -5.85 5.15
N GLN A 101 5.67 -6.31 4.63
CA GLN A 101 4.86 -5.56 3.69
C GLN A 101 4.02 -4.56 4.47
N TYR A 102 3.93 -3.32 4.01
CA TYR A 102 3.07 -2.33 4.67
C TYR A 102 2.42 -1.39 3.67
N ALA A 103 1.27 -0.86 4.06
CA ALA A 103 0.54 0.19 3.36
C ALA A 103 0.03 1.21 4.37
N GLU A 104 0.13 2.47 3.99
CA GLU A 104 -0.41 3.63 4.71
C GLU A 104 -1.47 4.27 3.82
N LEU A 105 -2.67 4.48 4.37
CA LEU A 105 -3.78 5.12 3.69
C LEU A 105 -4.04 6.49 4.28
N SER A 106 -4.37 7.44 3.42
CA SER A 106 -4.87 8.75 3.79
C SER A 106 -6.36 8.84 3.47
N GLY A 107 -7.15 9.29 4.45
CA GLY A 107 -8.58 9.56 4.28
C GLY A 107 -8.89 10.88 3.58
N LEU A 108 -7.91 11.80 3.46
CA LEU A 108 -8.15 13.15 2.93
C LEU A 108 -9.25 13.93 3.69
N GLY A 109 -9.45 13.60 4.97
CA GLY A 109 -10.49 14.21 5.81
C GLY A 109 -11.92 13.79 5.44
N THR A 110 -12.10 12.70 4.69
CA THR A 110 -13.42 12.18 4.38
C THR A 110 -14.10 11.61 5.62
N LYS A 111 -15.41 11.80 5.73
CA LYS A 111 -16.15 11.47 6.95
C LYS A 111 -16.08 9.98 7.26
N LEU A 112 -16.31 9.12 6.27
CA LEU A 112 -16.34 7.69 6.49
C LEU A 112 -14.98 7.13 6.93
N PHE A 113 -13.88 7.76 6.50
CA PHE A 113 -12.55 7.42 6.97
C PHE A 113 -12.32 7.85 8.42
N GLU A 114 -12.68 9.08 8.78
CA GLU A 114 -12.55 9.58 10.15
C GLU A 114 -13.42 8.79 11.15
N ASP A 115 -14.61 8.35 10.74
CA ASP A 115 -15.44 7.43 11.53
C ASP A 115 -14.71 6.10 11.78
N GLY A 116 -13.99 5.57 10.78
CA GLY A 116 -13.13 4.39 10.94
C GLY A 116 -11.92 4.63 11.87
N MET A 117 -11.33 5.82 11.83
CA MET A 117 -10.26 6.21 12.76
C MET A 117 -10.78 6.29 14.20
N ALA A 118 -11.98 6.85 14.40
CA ALA A 118 -12.64 6.90 15.71
C ALA A 118 -12.87 5.48 16.26
N ASN A 119 -13.40 4.57 15.43
CA ASN A 119 -13.58 3.16 15.83
C ASN A 119 -12.26 2.46 16.13
N THR A 120 -11.17 2.80 15.44
CA THR A 120 -9.84 2.27 15.76
C THR A 120 -9.42 2.62 17.19
N SER A 121 -9.71 3.84 17.66
CA SER A 121 -9.47 4.23 19.04
C SER A 121 -10.25 3.35 20.02
N ILE A 122 -11.53 3.13 19.74
CA ILE A 122 -12.41 2.33 20.60
C ILE A 122 -11.94 0.86 20.66
N ILE A 123 -11.55 0.28 19.52
CA ILE A 123 -10.97 -1.07 19.49
C ILE A 123 -9.71 -1.13 20.34
N HIS A 124 -8.89 -0.08 20.32
CA HIS A 124 -7.69 -0.02 21.13
C HIS A 124 -7.98 0.07 22.64
N ASP A 125 -9.05 0.76 23.01
CA ASP A 125 -9.56 0.81 24.38
C ASP A 125 -10.09 -0.56 24.82
N ASN A 126 -10.75 -1.31 23.93
CA ASN A 126 -11.17 -2.69 24.21
C ASN A 126 -9.98 -3.61 24.51
N PHE A 127 -8.89 -3.51 23.74
CA PHE A 127 -7.64 -4.21 24.08
C PHE A 127 -7.12 -3.76 25.45
N ALA A 128 -7.07 -2.46 25.72
CA ALA A 128 -6.62 -1.93 27.01
C ALA A 128 -7.45 -2.46 28.19
N GLN A 129 -8.77 -2.54 28.03
CA GLN A 129 -9.67 -3.10 29.01
C GLN A 129 -9.43 -4.59 29.23
N HIS A 130 -9.20 -5.37 28.16
CA HIS A 130 -8.95 -6.81 28.23
C HIS A 130 -7.74 -7.17 29.10
N PHE A 131 -6.63 -6.43 28.97
CA PHE A 131 -5.41 -6.73 29.76
C PHE A 131 -5.51 -6.29 31.22
N GLY A 132 -6.49 -5.45 31.57
CA GLY A 132 -6.62 -4.85 32.90
C GLY A 132 -5.38 -4.04 33.29
N GLY A 133 -5.42 -3.35 34.44
CA GLY A 133 -4.29 -2.54 34.92
C GLY A 133 -2.97 -3.31 35.20
N GLY A 134 -2.91 -4.62 34.92
CA GLY A 134 -1.74 -5.47 35.16
C GLY A 134 -0.68 -5.43 34.06
N THR A 135 -1.06 -5.19 32.79
CA THR A 135 -0.11 -5.03 31.69
C THR A 135 -0.41 -3.75 30.90
N PRO A 136 0.52 -2.79 30.83
CA PRO A 136 0.27 -1.56 30.12
C PRO A 136 0.15 -1.81 28.61
N VAL A 137 -0.89 -1.23 28.01
CA VAL A 137 -1.08 -1.19 26.56
C VAL A 137 -0.54 0.16 26.05
N PHE A 138 0.27 0.15 25.00
CA PHE A 138 0.74 1.38 24.36
C PHE A 138 -0.46 2.23 23.91
N PRO A 139 -0.50 3.54 24.18
CA PRO A 139 -1.60 4.37 23.70
C PRO A 139 -1.61 4.38 22.17
N TRP A 140 -2.82 4.30 21.59
CA TRP A 140 -2.98 4.53 20.17
C TRP A 140 -2.91 6.02 19.88
N ILE A 141 -2.08 6.38 18.92
CA ILE A 141 -1.95 7.76 18.45
C ILE A 141 -2.08 7.70 16.93
N PRO A 142 -3.14 8.29 16.35
CA PRO A 142 -3.28 8.37 14.90
C PRO A 142 -2.05 9.02 14.30
N ALA A 143 -1.48 8.39 13.28
CA ALA A 143 -0.43 9.02 12.50
C ALA A 143 -1.03 10.17 11.70
N THR A 144 -0.28 11.27 11.56
CA THR A 144 -0.67 12.41 10.73
C THR A 144 0.33 12.58 9.60
N GLY A 145 -0.18 12.94 8.43
CA GLY A 145 0.61 13.22 7.25
C GLY A 145 0.21 14.55 6.61
N PRO A 146 0.82 14.92 5.47
CA PRO A 146 0.48 16.15 4.75
C PRO A 146 -0.99 16.24 4.30
N THR A 147 -1.69 15.11 4.30
CA THR A 147 -3.04 14.94 3.76
C THR A 147 -4.07 14.59 4.85
N GLY A 148 -3.72 14.79 6.13
CA GLY A 148 -4.57 14.49 7.27
C GLY A 148 -4.19 13.21 8.00
N THR A 149 -5.18 12.54 8.58
CA THR A 149 -5.02 11.31 9.35
C THR A 149 -4.58 10.14 8.46
N ILE A 150 -3.65 9.33 8.96
CA ILE A 150 -3.08 8.19 8.26
C ILE A 150 -3.40 6.89 9.00
N PHE A 151 -3.98 5.94 8.29
CA PHE A 151 -4.18 4.57 8.75
C PHE A 151 -3.05 3.68 8.25
N SER A 152 -2.44 2.87 9.13
CA SER A 152 -1.28 2.03 8.78
C SER A 152 -1.56 0.57 9.08
N ALA A 153 -1.29 -0.31 8.12
CA ALA A 153 -1.27 -1.75 8.33
C ALA A 153 0.01 -2.37 7.79
N ASN A 154 0.48 -3.43 8.46
CA ASN A 154 1.67 -4.16 8.07
C ASN A 154 1.46 -5.66 8.20
N ASN A 155 2.19 -6.45 7.42
CA ASN A 155 2.29 -7.89 7.62
C ASN A 155 3.74 -8.31 7.52
N ARG A 156 4.19 -9.14 8.46
CA ARG A 156 5.58 -9.64 8.45
C ARG A 156 5.71 -10.66 7.32
N LEU A 157 6.86 -10.64 6.64
CA LEU A 157 7.16 -11.64 5.62
C LEU A 157 7.57 -12.99 6.21
N PHE A 158 8.04 -12.98 7.46
CA PHE A 158 8.57 -14.16 8.11
C PHE A 158 8.06 -14.31 9.53
N THR A 159 7.88 -15.56 9.92
CA THR A 159 7.53 -16.01 11.26
C THR A 159 8.64 -16.93 11.78
N LEU A 160 8.92 -16.87 13.08
CA LEU A 160 9.86 -17.82 13.69
C LEU A 160 9.18 -19.17 13.88
N LYS A 161 9.93 -20.25 13.64
CA LYS A 161 9.40 -21.61 13.79
C LYS A 161 8.95 -21.92 15.21
N ILE A 162 9.54 -21.27 16.22
CA ILE A 162 9.11 -21.40 17.62
C ILE A 162 7.71 -20.82 17.87
N ASP A 163 7.30 -19.81 17.11
CA ASP A 163 6.01 -19.15 17.26
C ASP A 163 4.89 -19.99 16.61
N SER A 164 5.23 -20.77 15.58
CA SER A 164 4.34 -21.65 14.81
C SER A 164 5.04 -22.97 14.44
N PRO A 165 5.19 -23.93 15.38
CA PRO A 165 6.01 -25.13 15.16
C PRO A 165 5.43 -26.10 14.13
N THR A 166 4.10 -26.17 14.02
CA THR A 166 3.39 -27.08 13.11
C THR A 166 3.16 -26.49 11.72
N GLU A 167 3.25 -25.17 11.57
CA GLU A 167 2.95 -24.47 10.32
C GLU A 167 4.03 -24.70 9.27
N GLN A 168 3.63 -24.95 8.03
CA GLN A 168 4.56 -25.23 6.93
C GLN A 168 4.91 -23.94 6.18
N SER A 169 6.09 -23.91 5.58
CA SER A 169 6.46 -22.78 4.74
C SER A 169 5.68 -22.81 3.43
N THR A 170 5.13 -21.66 3.06
CA THR A 170 4.59 -21.35 1.75
C THR A 170 5.64 -20.64 0.91
N GLU A 171 5.59 -20.82 -0.40
CA GLU A 171 6.44 -20.09 -1.36
C GLU A 171 5.99 -18.64 -1.47
N PHE A 172 6.93 -17.73 -1.72
CA PHE A 172 6.58 -16.36 -2.08
C PHE A 172 5.99 -16.32 -3.49
N GLU A 173 4.92 -15.55 -3.67
CA GLU A 173 4.39 -15.31 -5.01
C GLU A 173 5.43 -14.62 -5.91
N PRO A 174 5.50 -14.95 -7.21
CA PRO A 174 6.47 -14.32 -8.13
C PRO A 174 6.39 -12.79 -8.18
N GLY A 175 5.22 -12.21 -7.91
CA GLY A 175 5.05 -10.75 -7.82
C GLY A 175 5.67 -10.12 -6.58
N VAL A 176 5.81 -10.88 -5.50
CA VAL A 176 6.39 -10.46 -4.20
C VAL A 176 7.91 -10.72 -4.18
N ASP A 177 8.36 -11.84 -4.73
CA ASP A 177 9.78 -12.21 -4.82
C ASP A 177 10.23 -12.56 -6.25
N PRO A 178 10.25 -11.59 -7.18
CA PRO A 178 10.52 -11.86 -8.60
C PRO A 178 11.92 -12.42 -8.89
N VAL A 179 12.85 -12.31 -7.93
CA VAL A 179 14.25 -12.72 -8.08
C VAL A 179 14.66 -13.83 -7.10
N GLY A 180 13.72 -14.35 -6.29
CA GLY A 180 13.99 -15.40 -5.30
C GLY A 180 14.89 -14.94 -4.14
N MET A 181 14.93 -13.64 -3.81
CA MET A 181 15.74 -13.11 -2.73
C MET A 181 15.12 -13.38 -1.36
N LEU A 182 13.81 -13.27 -1.21
CA LEU A 182 13.12 -13.57 0.05
C LEU A 182 13.16 -15.07 0.33
N GLU A 183 13.02 -15.90 -0.70
CA GLU A 183 13.10 -17.36 -0.57
C GLU A 183 14.46 -17.80 -0.01
N ARG A 184 15.55 -17.16 -0.47
CA ARG A 184 16.92 -17.42 0.03
C ARG A 184 17.16 -16.98 1.47
N LEU A 185 16.31 -16.13 2.03
CA LEU A 185 16.41 -15.67 3.42
C LEU A 185 15.73 -16.61 4.41
N LYS A 186 14.93 -17.57 3.94
CA LYS A 186 14.37 -18.62 4.81
C LYS A 186 15.50 -19.42 5.44
N THR A 187 15.31 -19.80 6.70
CA THR A 187 16.25 -20.64 7.45
C THR A 187 15.49 -21.75 8.15
N ARG A 188 16.18 -22.64 8.84
CA ARG A 188 15.53 -23.67 9.67
C ARG A 188 14.53 -23.09 10.68
N ASP A 189 14.84 -21.91 11.22
CA ASP A 189 14.07 -21.28 12.30
C ASP A 189 13.18 -20.12 11.83
N LEU A 190 13.20 -19.80 10.53
CA LEU A 190 12.51 -18.65 9.95
C LEU A 190 11.83 -19.05 8.64
N PHE A 191 10.50 -18.94 8.59
CA PHE A 191 9.70 -19.37 7.46
C PHE A 191 8.65 -18.33 7.06
N HIS A 192 8.14 -18.43 5.84
CA HIS A 192 6.99 -17.67 5.36
C HIS A 192 5.78 -18.60 5.42
N GLY A 193 4.75 -18.27 6.20
CA GLY A 193 3.54 -19.09 6.36
C GLY A 193 2.28 -18.42 5.81
N PRO A 194 1.13 -19.12 5.80
CA PRO A 194 -0.17 -18.57 5.42
C PRO A 194 -0.51 -17.20 6.02
N GLU A 195 -0.18 -16.95 7.30
CA GLU A 195 -0.46 -15.65 7.94
C GLU A 195 0.41 -14.50 7.40
N ASN A 196 1.53 -14.81 6.72
CA ASN A 196 2.44 -13.82 6.17
C ASN A 196 2.07 -13.38 4.75
N ILE A 197 1.04 -13.98 4.15
CA ILE A 197 0.63 -13.69 2.76
C ILE A 197 -0.27 -12.45 2.74
N VAL A 198 0.08 -11.48 1.89
CA VAL A 198 -0.80 -10.36 1.54
C VAL A 198 -1.34 -10.59 0.13
N LYS A 199 -2.67 -10.58 -0.02
CA LYS A 199 -3.33 -10.74 -1.33
C LYS A 199 -3.49 -9.41 -2.04
N TYR A 200 -3.43 -9.44 -3.37
CA TYR A 200 -3.52 -8.24 -4.19
C TYR A 200 -4.60 -8.41 -5.26
N PHE A 201 -5.50 -7.43 -5.35
CA PHE A 201 -6.58 -7.44 -6.33
C PHE A 201 -6.66 -6.13 -7.10
N LYS A 202 -7.32 -6.17 -8.25
CA LYS A 202 -7.74 -5.00 -9.01
C LYS A 202 -9.23 -5.11 -9.28
N MET A 203 -9.96 -4.03 -9.02
CA MET A 203 -11.35 -3.89 -9.42
C MET A 203 -11.43 -3.70 -10.94
N SER A 204 -12.29 -4.48 -11.58
CA SER A 204 -12.67 -4.34 -12.98
C SER A 204 -14.17 -4.24 -13.05
N VAL A 205 -14.68 -3.33 -13.87
CA VAL A 205 -16.10 -3.27 -14.22
C VAL A 205 -16.23 -3.90 -15.60
N ASP A 206 -17.18 -4.82 -15.74
CA ASP A 206 -17.55 -5.40 -17.02
C ASP A 206 -18.33 -4.35 -17.83
N ASP A 207 -17.83 -3.99 -19.02
CA ASP A 207 -18.40 -2.90 -19.82
C ASP A 207 -19.84 -3.22 -20.30
N ASP A 208 -20.17 -4.50 -20.47
CA ASP A 208 -21.46 -4.94 -21.01
C ASP A 208 -22.51 -5.12 -19.89
N SER A 209 -22.12 -5.74 -18.78
CA SER A 209 -23.05 -6.05 -17.68
C SER A 209 -23.04 -5.05 -16.53
N GLY A 210 -22.01 -4.19 -16.44
CA GLY A 210 -21.75 -3.36 -15.27
C GLY A 210 -21.31 -4.15 -14.03
N GLU A 211 -21.09 -5.46 -14.16
CA GLU A 211 -20.71 -6.34 -13.06
C GLU A 211 -19.29 -6.00 -12.59
N ILE A 212 -19.11 -5.89 -11.28
CA ILE A 212 -17.79 -5.64 -10.69
C ILE A 212 -17.11 -6.97 -10.37
N LYS A 213 -15.91 -7.15 -10.90
CA LYS A 213 -15.05 -8.32 -10.71
C LYS A 213 -13.75 -7.89 -10.01
N TYR A 214 -13.27 -8.73 -9.11
CA TYR A 214 -11.98 -8.55 -8.44
C TYR A 214 -10.99 -9.57 -8.99
N LEU A 215 -10.03 -9.08 -9.76
CA LEU A 215 -9.04 -9.93 -10.41
C LEU A 215 -7.74 -9.92 -9.61
N PRO A 216 -7.12 -11.08 -9.33
CA PRO A 216 -5.80 -11.13 -8.73
C PRO A 216 -4.79 -10.28 -9.52
N THR A 217 -3.91 -9.57 -8.82
CA THR A 217 -2.86 -8.76 -9.42
C THR A 217 -1.56 -8.88 -8.64
N VAL A 218 -0.52 -8.17 -9.07
CA VAL A 218 0.78 -8.15 -8.40
C VAL A 218 0.97 -6.85 -7.61
N PRO A 219 1.77 -6.85 -6.54
CA PRO A 219 2.00 -5.65 -5.74
C PRO A 219 2.66 -4.49 -6.50
N GLY A 220 3.36 -4.77 -7.60
CA GLY A 220 3.92 -3.74 -8.48
C GLY A 220 2.88 -2.88 -9.21
N THR A 221 1.61 -3.28 -9.21
CA THR A 221 0.50 -2.52 -9.84
C THR A 221 0.14 -1.25 -9.05
N PHE A 222 0.39 -1.23 -7.75
CA PHE A 222 -0.04 -0.16 -6.84
C PHE A 222 0.96 1.00 -6.83
N LYS A 223 0.43 2.22 -6.87
CA LYS A 223 1.20 3.45 -6.76
C LYS A 223 0.65 4.36 -5.66
N VAL A 224 1.54 5.15 -5.08
CA VAL A 224 1.13 6.26 -4.21
C VAL A 224 0.23 7.19 -5.01
N GLY A 225 -0.93 7.52 -4.43
CA GLY A 225 -2.01 8.25 -5.08
C GLY A 225 -3.18 7.38 -5.53
N ASP A 226 -3.02 6.06 -5.64
CA ASP A 226 -4.14 5.20 -6.04
C ASP A 226 -5.23 5.16 -4.95
N LEU A 227 -6.49 5.15 -5.38
CA LEU A 227 -7.63 4.82 -4.51
C LEU A 227 -7.67 3.31 -4.33
N VAL A 228 -7.58 2.88 -3.09
CA VAL A 228 -7.44 1.46 -2.72
C VAL A 228 -8.37 1.09 -1.58
N GLU A 229 -8.71 -0.19 -1.51
CA GLU A 229 -9.35 -0.80 -0.35
C GLU A 229 -8.33 -1.72 0.33
N MET A 230 -8.14 -1.50 1.63
CA MET A 230 -7.35 -2.36 2.48
C MET A 230 -8.26 -3.34 3.21
N GLN A 231 -7.81 -4.59 3.31
CA GLN A 231 -8.35 -5.57 4.25
C GLN A 231 -7.35 -5.80 5.36
N GLY A 232 -7.77 -5.68 6.61
CA GLY A 232 -6.89 -5.79 7.77
C GLY A 232 -7.58 -6.36 9.00
N SER A 233 -6.81 -6.74 10.00
CA SER A 233 -7.30 -7.16 11.31
C SER A 233 -6.46 -6.55 12.43
N PHE A 234 -7.01 -6.47 13.64
CA PHE A 234 -6.28 -5.98 14.81
C PHE A 234 -5.62 -7.14 15.56
N VAL A 235 -4.33 -6.98 15.84
CA VAL A 235 -3.56 -7.92 16.65
C VAL A 235 -2.77 -7.20 17.74
N ALA A 236 -2.84 -7.70 18.96
CA ALA A 236 -2.01 -7.29 20.08
C ALA A 236 -0.81 -8.24 20.20
N ILE A 237 0.38 -7.66 20.39
CA ILE A 237 1.62 -8.41 20.60
C ILE A 237 2.34 -7.88 21.83
N MET A 238 2.99 -8.78 22.57
CA MET A 238 3.88 -8.40 23.66
C MET A 238 5.19 -7.84 23.09
N THR A 239 5.59 -6.67 23.58
CA THR A 239 6.86 -6.04 23.25
C THR A 239 7.98 -6.53 24.17
N THR A 240 9.24 -6.25 23.81
CA THR A 240 10.40 -6.58 24.66
C THR A 240 10.41 -5.83 25.99
N GLN A 241 9.59 -4.79 26.13
CA GLN A 241 9.44 -4.00 27.37
C GLN A 241 8.26 -4.51 28.23
N ASN A 242 7.72 -5.69 27.93
CA ASN A 242 6.57 -6.27 28.64
C ASN A 242 5.30 -5.38 28.59
N GLN A 243 5.14 -4.65 27.49
CA GLN A 243 3.96 -3.85 27.19
C GLN A 243 3.24 -4.45 25.99
N ILE A 244 1.93 -4.28 25.91
CA ILE A 244 1.14 -4.71 24.75
C ILE A 244 1.16 -3.60 23.70
N LYS A 245 1.46 -3.97 22.45
CA LYS A 245 1.27 -3.12 21.29
C LYS A 245 0.17 -3.72 20.42
N VAL A 246 -0.91 -2.97 20.22
CA VAL A 246 -1.90 -3.30 19.19
C VAL A 246 -1.40 -2.73 17.85
N THR A 247 -1.52 -3.51 16.80
CA THR A 247 -1.17 -3.14 15.43
C THR A 247 -2.21 -3.71 14.48
N THR A 248 -2.30 -3.13 13.29
CA THR A 248 -3.12 -3.68 12.23
C THR A 248 -2.28 -4.62 11.36
N ARG A 249 -2.76 -5.86 11.19
CA ARG A 249 -2.22 -6.82 10.23
C ARG A 249 -2.84 -6.55 8.86
N LEU A 250 -2.01 -6.47 7.82
CA LEU A 250 -2.45 -6.32 6.43
C LEU A 250 -2.75 -7.69 5.82
N HIS A 251 -3.97 -7.90 5.32
CA HIS A 251 -4.39 -9.15 4.66
C HIS A 251 -4.50 -9.02 3.15
N ALA A 252 -5.08 -7.92 2.67
CA ALA A 252 -5.21 -7.67 1.24
C ALA A 252 -5.21 -6.18 0.88
N LEU A 253 -4.86 -5.90 -0.37
CA LEU A 253 -4.99 -4.58 -0.97
C LEU A 253 -5.66 -4.69 -2.35
N THR A 254 -6.68 -3.88 -2.59
CA THR A 254 -7.44 -3.87 -3.83
C THR A 254 -7.34 -2.50 -4.49
N ALA A 255 -6.87 -2.44 -5.74
CA ALA A 255 -6.86 -1.20 -6.52
C ALA A 255 -8.29 -0.91 -7.02
N LEU A 256 -8.86 0.22 -6.59
CA LEU A 256 -10.22 0.61 -6.94
C LEU A 256 -10.22 1.58 -8.11
N ASP A 257 -9.44 2.66 -8.01
CA ASP A 257 -9.28 3.62 -9.10
C ASP A 257 -7.86 4.22 -9.10
N ASN A 258 -7.32 4.42 -10.28
CA ASN A 258 -6.02 5.06 -10.52
C ASN A 258 -6.09 6.17 -11.58
N SER A 259 -7.29 6.65 -11.92
CA SER A 259 -7.55 7.72 -12.87
C SER A 259 -6.80 9.00 -12.49
N LEU A 260 -6.88 9.40 -11.22
CA LEU A 260 -6.23 10.59 -10.66
C LEU A 260 -4.70 10.45 -10.67
N THR A 261 -4.16 9.29 -10.26
CA THR A 261 -2.72 9.00 -10.34
C THR A 261 -2.22 9.08 -11.78
N LYS A 262 -2.96 8.50 -12.73
CA LYS A 262 -2.61 8.55 -14.15
C LYS A 262 -2.67 9.98 -14.71
N ALA A 263 -3.64 10.78 -14.29
CA ALA A 263 -3.73 12.19 -14.68
C ALA A 263 -2.53 12.98 -14.15
N ALA A 264 -2.16 12.79 -12.89
CA ALA A 264 -0.98 13.39 -12.27
C ALA A 264 0.32 12.97 -12.99
N ASP A 265 0.48 11.68 -13.30
CA ASP A 265 1.62 11.16 -14.05
C ASP A 265 1.74 11.80 -15.45
N LYS A 266 0.62 11.96 -16.17
CA LYS A 266 0.58 12.66 -17.46
C LYS A 266 0.96 14.14 -17.32
N GLY A 267 0.42 14.84 -16.32
CA GLY A 267 0.76 16.23 -16.04
C GLY A 267 2.24 16.44 -15.75
N ARG A 268 2.82 15.54 -14.93
CA ARG A 268 4.25 15.54 -14.61
C ARG A 268 5.12 15.30 -15.84
N ALA A 269 4.76 14.32 -16.68
CA ALA A 269 5.49 14.03 -17.91
C ALA A 269 5.47 15.22 -18.89
N ALA A 270 4.31 15.88 -19.03
CA ALA A 270 4.18 17.07 -19.86
C ALA A 270 5.01 18.25 -19.32
N PHE A 271 5.05 18.43 -18.00
CA PHE A 271 5.89 19.45 -17.37
C PHE A 271 7.38 19.18 -17.60
N GLN A 272 7.84 17.94 -17.37
CA GLN A 272 9.23 17.54 -17.59
C GLN A 272 9.64 17.71 -19.07
N ALA A 273 8.77 17.36 -20.02
CA ALA A 273 9.02 17.56 -21.43
C ALA A 273 9.25 19.04 -21.78
N LYS A 274 8.46 19.96 -21.20
CA LYS A 274 8.65 21.41 -21.37
C LYS A 274 9.98 21.89 -20.78
N VAL A 275 10.38 21.39 -19.61
CA VAL A 275 11.66 21.73 -18.98
C VAL A 275 12.84 21.26 -19.84
N VAL A 276 12.77 20.04 -20.39
CA VAL A 276 13.84 19.45 -21.24
C VAL A 276 13.96 20.15 -22.59
N LEU A 277 12.85 20.63 -23.18
CA LEU A 277 12.88 21.43 -24.40
C LEU A 277 13.59 22.79 -24.20
N ASN A 278 13.53 23.34 -23.00
CA ASN A 278 14.22 24.60 -22.66
C ASN A 278 15.71 24.41 -22.29
N GLN A 279 16.22 23.17 -22.28
CA GLN A 279 17.64 22.89 -22.09
C GLN A 279 18.33 22.68 -23.45
N LYS A 280 19.55 23.22 -23.62
CA LYS A 280 20.38 22.93 -24.80
C LYS A 280 20.63 21.43 -24.88
N GLN A 281 19.94 20.76 -25.79
CA GLN A 281 20.10 19.33 -25.99
C GLN A 281 21.41 19.04 -26.72
N VAL A 282 22.31 18.33 -26.06
CA VAL A 282 23.51 17.78 -26.69
C VAL A 282 23.12 16.50 -27.42
N ARG A 283 23.02 16.56 -28.76
CA ARG A 283 22.87 15.36 -29.57
C ARG A 283 24.20 14.63 -29.63
N ARG A 284 24.27 13.40 -29.11
CA ARG A 284 25.39 12.49 -29.35
C ARG A 284 25.16 11.83 -30.71
N LYS A 285 25.96 12.20 -31.73
CA LYS A 285 26.04 11.39 -32.95
C LYS A 285 26.62 10.03 -32.56
N ILE A 286 25.83 8.98 -32.73
CA ILE A 286 26.32 7.59 -32.69
C ILE A 286 26.56 7.22 -34.15
N GLY A 287 27.83 7.05 -34.51
CA GLY A 287 28.25 6.71 -35.87
C GLY A 287 28.44 5.21 -36.00
N TYR A 288 27.48 4.55 -36.62
CA TYR A 288 27.69 3.39 -37.47
C TYR A 288 26.74 3.59 -38.66
N PHE A 289 27.05 3.00 -39.83
CA PHE A 289 26.51 3.35 -41.16
C PHE A 289 27.16 4.65 -41.68
N TYR A 290 28.23 4.66 -42.46
CA TYR A 290 28.61 3.80 -43.59
C TYR A 290 30.15 3.72 -43.70
N GLU A 291 30.70 2.55 -44.01
CA GLU A 291 31.93 2.48 -44.82
C GLU A 291 31.48 2.66 -46.26
N ASP A 292 31.24 3.89 -46.69
CA ASP A 292 31.22 4.20 -48.12
C ASP A 292 32.45 5.07 -48.40
N SER A 293 33.28 4.48 -49.24
CA SER A 293 34.49 5.00 -49.85
C SER A 293 34.40 6.48 -50.22
N GLU A 294 35.52 7.16 -49.99
CA GLU A 294 35.81 8.51 -50.48
C GLU A 294 35.34 8.70 -51.92
N GLU A 295 34.50 9.71 -52.16
CA GLU A 295 34.71 10.65 -53.28
C GLU A 295 33.94 11.94 -53.01
N GLY A 296 34.66 13.06 -53.14
CA GLY A 296 34.28 14.35 -52.60
C GLY A 296 33.22 15.13 -53.39
N GLN A 297 32.77 16.23 -52.80
CA GLN A 297 33.09 17.59 -53.29
C GLN A 297 32.43 18.65 -52.41
N ALA A 298 33.22 19.66 -52.10
CA ALA A 298 32.84 20.86 -51.37
C ALA A 298 32.03 21.83 -52.25
N SER A 299 31.40 22.82 -51.57
CA SER A 299 30.83 24.10 -52.06
C SER A 299 29.29 24.09 -52.07
N LYS A 300 28.55 25.08 -51.55
CA LYS A 300 28.76 26.54 -51.60
C LYS A 300 27.89 27.27 -50.57
N LYS A 301 28.38 28.44 -50.14
CA LYS A 301 27.73 29.48 -49.32
C LYS A 301 26.41 29.98 -49.93
N GLN A 302 25.49 30.47 -49.08
CA GLN A 302 24.95 31.83 -49.23
C GLN A 302 24.37 32.35 -47.91
N HIS A 303 25.02 33.39 -47.40
CA HIS A 303 24.63 34.20 -46.26
C HIS A 303 24.03 35.48 -46.86
N THR A 304 22.72 35.67 -46.74
CA THR A 304 22.04 36.91 -47.09
C THR A 304 22.09 37.84 -45.89
N GLY A 305 22.98 38.81 -45.94
CA GLY A 305 23.03 39.92 -45.01
C GLY A 305 22.03 40.99 -45.42
N ASP A 306 21.06 41.23 -44.54
CA ASP A 306 20.29 42.47 -44.46
C ASP A 306 20.56 43.01 -43.06
N ASP A 307 21.27 44.14 -42.95
CA ASP A 307 20.74 45.23 -42.13
C ASP A 307 21.46 46.56 -42.39
N LYS A 308 20.66 47.56 -42.72
CA LYS A 308 21.02 48.97 -42.68
C LYS A 308 20.69 49.47 -41.28
N ARG A 309 21.62 50.17 -40.61
CA ARG A 309 21.35 51.47 -39.94
C ARG A 309 22.57 51.99 -39.20
N MET A 310 22.86 53.28 -39.49
CA MET A 310 23.22 54.38 -38.58
C MET A 310 24.42 54.18 -37.64
N GLN A 311 25.27 55.15 -37.34
CA GLN A 311 25.42 56.59 -37.55
C GLN A 311 26.74 56.86 -36.81
N TYR A 312 27.62 57.75 -37.27
CA TYR A 312 28.36 58.60 -36.33
C TYR A 312 28.80 59.88 -37.05
N HIS A 313 28.59 60.99 -36.34
CA HIS A 313 29.20 62.30 -36.56
C HIS A 313 30.72 62.22 -36.57
#